data_AF-A0A0G4MLK8-F1
#
_entry.id   AF-A0A0G4MLK8-F1
#
_cell.length_a   1.000
_cell.length_b   1.000
_cell.length_c   1.000
_cell.angle_alpha   90.00
_cell.angle_beta   90.00
_cell.angle_gamma   90.00
#
_symmetry.space_group_name_H-M   'P 1'
#
loop_
_entity.id
_entity.type
_entity.pdbx_description
1 polymer ?
#
loop_
_entity_poly.entity_id
_entity_poly.type
_entity_poly.pdbx_seq_one_letter_code
_entity_poly.pdbx_strand_id
1 'polypeptide(L)'
;TVVIRNIFRKYPNQYESIIGTLCEHLDSLDEPEAKAAMVWVIGQYADRIENSEALLEDFLDSFAEEPVEVQLALLTATVKLFIQRPTKGQELVPRVLKWATEETDNPDLRDRAYMYWRL
;
A
#
# COMPACT_ATOMS: atom_id res chain seq x y z
N THR A 1 -3.48 17.62 2.69
CA THR A 1 -4.91 17.17 2.67
C THR A 1 -5.24 16.47 1.36
N VAL A 2 -5.15 15.14 1.32
CA VAL A 2 -5.51 14.38 0.12
C VAL A 2 -7.03 14.21 0.03
N VAL A 3 -7.66 15.06 -0.77
CA VAL A 3 -9.12 15.12 -0.96
C VAL A 3 -9.67 13.79 -1.50
N ILE A 4 -8.93 13.13 -2.39
CA ILE A 4 -9.31 11.87 -3.02
C ILE A 4 -9.49 10.74 -2.00
N ARG A 5 -8.56 10.59 -1.04
CA ARG A 5 -8.69 9.60 0.04
C ARG A 5 -9.96 9.82 0.86
N ASN A 6 -10.29 11.08 1.13
CA ASN A 6 -11.49 11.44 1.89
C ASN A 6 -12.77 11.17 1.10
N ILE A 7 -12.76 11.37 -0.23
CA ILE A 7 -13.88 11.03 -1.11
C ILE A 7 -14.10 9.51 -1.13
N PHE A 8 -13.06 8.70 -1.33
CA PHE A 8 -13.20 7.24 -1.33
C PHE A 8 -13.62 6.67 0.03
N ARG A 9 -13.19 7.27 1.15
CA ARG A 9 -13.66 6.90 2.49
C ARG A 9 -15.12 7.28 2.72
N LYS A 10 -15.57 8.41 2.18
CA LYS A 10 -16.93 8.93 2.38
C LYS A 10 -17.95 8.29 1.43
N TYR A 11 -17.53 7.88 0.24
CA TYR A 11 -18.37 7.29 -0.80
C TYR A 11 -17.72 6.01 -1.37
N PRO A 12 -17.73 4.91 -0.59
CA PRO A 12 -17.17 3.64 -1.07
C PRO A 12 -17.94 3.11 -2.29
N ASN A 13 -17.23 2.54 -3.26
CA ASN A 13 -17.77 1.92 -4.48
C ASN A 13 -18.45 2.84 -5.53
N GLN A 14 -18.28 4.17 -5.46
CA GLN A 14 -18.90 5.09 -6.43
C GLN A 14 -17.95 5.64 -7.52
N TYR A 15 -16.63 5.51 -7.33
CA TYR A 15 -15.63 6.21 -8.15
C TYR A 15 -14.54 5.29 -8.70
N GLU A 16 -14.92 4.05 -9.02
CA GLU A 16 -13.97 3.00 -9.46
C GLU A 16 -13.30 3.29 -10.79
N SER A 17 -14.01 3.95 -11.73
CA SER A 17 -13.42 4.37 -13.01
C SER A 17 -12.28 5.37 -12.85
N ILE A 18 -12.25 6.11 -11.73
CA ILE A 18 -11.21 7.11 -11.45
C ILE A 18 -9.93 6.42 -10.97
N ILE A 19 -10.02 5.22 -10.39
CA ILE A 19 -8.84 4.49 -9.89
C ILE A 19 -7.88 4.18 -11.03
N GLY A 20 -8.37 3.76 -12.19
CA GLY A 20 -7.54 3.51 -13.38
C GLY A 20 -6.75 4.75 -13.80
N THR A 21 -7.43 5.89 -13.95
CA THR A 21 -6.78 7.17 -14.28
C THR A 21 -5.81 7.64 -13.20
N LEU A 22 -6.08 7.35 -11.93
CA LEU A 22 -5.17 7.69 -10.83
C LEU A 22 -3.89 6.85 -10.86
N CYS A 23 -4.01 5.56 -11.20
CA CYS A 23 -2.84 4.69 -11.37
C CYS A 23 -1.96 5.14 -12.55
N GLU A 24 -2.54 5.68 -13.62
CA GLU A 24 -1.77 6.20 -14.77
C GLU A 24 -0.89 7.42 -14.43
N HIS A 25 -1.16 8.11 -13.32
CA HIS A 25 -0.41 9.30 -12.89
C HIS A 25 0.50 9.03 -11.67
N LEU A 26 0.71 7.76 -11.31
CA LEU A 26 1.50 7.33 -10.15
C LEU A 26 2.92 7.92 -10.14
N ASP A 27 3.57 7.95 -11.30
CA ASP A 27 4.95 8.44 -11.45
C ASP A 27 5.12 9.94 -11.14
N SER A 28 4.02 10.69 -11.04
CA SER A 28 4.03 12.13 -10.76
C SER A 28 3.80 12.49 -9.29
N LEU A 29 3.69 11.48 -8.40
CA LEU A 29 3.41 11.71 -6.98
C LEU A 29 4.70 11.96 -6.18
N ASP A 30 5.01 13.23 -5.93
CA ASP A 30 6.14 13.62 -5.07
C ASP A 30 5.76 13.74 -3.59
N GLU A 31 4.48 14.01 -3.28
CA GLU A 31 4.03 14.24 -1.91
C GLU A 31 3.85 12.92 -1.14
N PRO A 32 4.50 12.74 0.02
CA PRO A 32 4.36 11.54 0.86
C PRO A 32 2.92 11.23 1.25
N GLU A 33 2.13 12.25 1.59
CA GLU A 33 0.73 12.10 1.93
C GLU A 33 -0.09 11.51 0.77
N ALA A 34 0.23 11.95 -0.47
CA ALA A 34 -0.43 11.52 -1.69
C ALA A 34 -0.05 10.09 -2.06
N LYS A 35 1.24 9.73 -1.96
CA LYS A 35 1.72 8.35 -2.10
C LYS A 35 1.04 7.41 -1.11
N ALA A 36 1.06 7.74 0.19
CA ALA A 36 0.42 6.93 1.22
C ALA A 36 -1.09 6.77 1.01
N ALA A 37 -1.76 7.83 0.55
CA ALA A 37 -3.17 7.78 0.17
C ALA A 37 -3.42 6.86 -1.02
N MET A 38 -2.56 6.89 -2.04
CA MET A 38 -2.69 6.05 -3.23
C MET A 38 -2.46 4.58 -2.91
N VAL A 39 -1.39 4.26 -2.18
CA VAL A 39 -1.10 2.93 -1.66
C VAL A 39 -2.29 2.38 -0.85
N TRP A 40 -2.91 3.22 -0.02
CA TRP A 40 -4.12 2.84 0.71
C TRP A 40 -5.29 2.49 -0.23
N VAL A 41 -5.52 3.27 -1.30
CA VAL A 41 -6.57 2.99 -2.29
C VAL A 41 -6.29 1.65 -2.99
N ILE A 42 -5.05 1.43 -3.44
CA ILE A 42 -4.65 0.18 -4.11
C ILE A 42 -4.90 -1.01 -3.20
N GLY A 43 -4.42 -0.98 -1.96
CA GLY A 43 -4.63 -2.06 -1.00
C GLY A 43 -6.08 -2.23 -0.56
N GLN A 44 -6.91 -1.18 -0.60
CA GLN A 44 -8.32 -1.26 -0.22
C GLN A 44 -9.17 -1.95 -1.30
N TYR A 45 -8.84 -1.74 -2.57
CA TYR A 45 -9.56 -2.25 -3.74
C TYR A 45 -8.72 -3.27 -4.52
N ALA A 46 -7.80 -3.98 -3.84
CA ALA A 46 -6.88 -4.91 -4.48
C ALA A 46 -7.62 -6.08 -5.16
N ASP A 47 -8.79 -6.46 -4.66
CA ASP A 47 -9.69 -7.44 -5.27
C ASP A 47 -10.29 -6.99 -6.62
N ARG A 48 -10.30 -5.69 -6.91
CA ARG A 48 -10.88 -5.09 -8.13
C ARG A 48 -9.84 -4.56 -9.11
N ILE A 49 -8.69 -4.12 -8.61
CA ILE A 49 -7.58 -3.65 -9.45
C ILE A 49 -6.80 -4.87 -9.93
N GLU A 50 -6.89 -5.24 -11.20
CA GLU A 50 -6.22 -6.45 -11.74
C GLU A 50 -4.70 -6.43 -11.54
N ASN A 51 -4.05 -5.28 -11.73
CA ASN A 51 -2.60 -5.10 -11.61
C ASN A 51 -2.14 -4.63 -10.22
N SER A 52 -2.95 -4.84 -9.17
CA SER A 52 -2.64 -4.34 -7.82
C SER A 52 -1.31 -4.83 -7.25
N GLU A 53 -0.90 -6.04 -7.62
CA GLU A 53 0.39 -6.61 -7.19
C GLU A 53 1.59 -5.85 -7.76
N ALA A 54 1.56 -5.55 -9.07
CA ALA A 54 2.63 -4.86 -9.78
C ALA A 54 2.74 -3.42 -9.28
N LEU A 55 1.60 -2.75 -9.10
CA LEU A 55 1.59 -1.38 -8.56
C LEU A 55 2.17 -1.32 -7.14
N LEU A 56 1.86 -2.29 -6.27
CA LEU A 56 2.44 -2.33 -4.93
C LEU A 56 3.91 -2.74 -4.96
N GLU A 57 4.31 -3.61 -5.89
CA GLU A 57 5.70 -4.00 -6.08
C GLU A 57 6.57 -2.80 -6.50
N ASP A 58 6.09 -1.97 -7.43
CA ASP A 58 6.81 -0.76 -7.86
C ASP A 58 7.09 0.20 -6.69
N PHE A 59 6.13 0.39 -5.78
CA PHE A 59 6.35 1.18 -4.56
C PHE A 59 7.25 0.48 -3.52
N LEU A 60 7.29 -0.85 -3.53
CA LEU A 60 8.09 -1.63 -2.60
C LEU A 60 9.57 -1.60 -2.98
N ASP A 61 9.92 -1.37 -4.23
CA ASP A 61 11.32 -1.27 -4.68
C ASP A 61 12.06 -0.08 -4.04
N SER A 62 11.36 1.00 -3.72
CA SER A 62 11.89 2.16 -2.99
C SER A 62 11.57 2.16 -1.48
N PHE A 63 11.06 1.05 -0.92
CA PHE A 63 10.50 1.01 0.44
C PHE A 63 11.39 1.64 1.53
N ALA A 64 12.69 1.37 1.52
CA ALA A 64 13.62 1.89 2.52
C ALA A 64 13.86 3.41 2.42
N GLU A 65 13.68 3.98 1.22
CA GLU A 65 13.86 5.40 0.93
C GLU A 65 12.56 6.20 1.15
N GLU A 66 11.41 5.51 1.19
CA GLU A 66 10.12 6.15 1.42
C GLU A 66 9.94 6.63 2.86
N PRO A 67 9.19 7.73 3.07
CA PRO A 67 8.84 8.19 4.42
C PRO A 67 8.06 7.14 5.21
N VAL A 68 8.21 7.17 6.53
CA VAL A 68 7.57 6.20 7.46
C VAL A 68 6.06 6.06 7.22
N GLU A 69 5.35 7.15 6.91
CA GLU A 69 3.91 7.10 6.63
C GLU A 69 3.56 6.30 5.37
N VAL A 70 4.41 6.34 4.35
CA VAL A 70 4.28 5.55 3.13
C VAL A 70 4.66 4.10 3.41
N GLN A 71 5.74 3.86 4.17
CA GLN A 71 6.12 2.51 4.60
C GLN A 71 5.01 1.80 5.39
N LEU A 72 4.36 2.49 6.33
CA LEU A 72 3.21 1.99 7.10
C LEU A 72 2.00 1.70 6.20
N ALA A 73 1.75 2.57 5.20
CA ALA A 73 0.70 2.36 4.22
C ALA A 73 0.99 1.13 3.36
N LEU A 74 2.24 0.97 2.87
CA LEU A 74 2.69 -0.17 2.06
C LEU A 74 2.57 -1.48 2.82
N LEU A 75 3.09 -1.53 4.06
CA LEU A 75 2.94 -2.70 4.92
C LEU A 75 1.46 -3.12 5.05
N THR A 76 0.58 -2.17 5.32
CA THR A 76 -0.86 -2.44 5.47
C THR A 76 -1.50 -2.88 4.14
N ALA A 77 -1.14 -2.22 3.03
CA ALA A 77 -1.71 -2.50 1.71
C ALA A 77 -1.29 -3.87 1.19
N THR A 78 -0.03 -4.26 1.36
CA THR A 78 0.49 -5.58 0.95
C THR A 78 -0.15 -6.71 1.75
N VAL A 79 -0.38 -6.53 3.05
CA VAL A 79 -1.12 -7.50 3.87
C VAL A 79 -2.58 -7.61 3.41
N LYS A 80 -3.24 -6.49 3.10
CA LYS A 80 -4.60 -6.50 2.54
C LYS A 80 -4.67 -7.22 1.19
N LEU A 81 -3.71 -6.95 0.30
CA LEU A 81 -3.59 -7.65 -0.98
C LEU A 81 -3.53 -9.16 -0.76
N PHE A 82 -2.72 -9.63 0.19
CA PHE A 82 -2.62 -11.06 0.48
C PHE A 82 -3.93 -11.64 1.04
N ILE A 83 -4.63 -10.93 1.93
CA ILE A 83 -5.91 -11.40 2.47
C ILE A 83 -6.98 -11.49 1.35
N GLN A 84 -7.00 -10.53 0.42
CA GLN A 84 -7.97 -10.48 -0.67
C GLN A 84 -7.60 -11.40 -1.84
N ARG A 85 -6.31 -11.50 -2.17
CA ARG A 85 -5.74 -12.26 -3.29
C ARG A 85 -4.46 -12.99 -2.84
N PRO A 86 -4.59 -14.13 -2.14
CA PRO A 86 -3.45 -14.84 -1.54
C PRO A 86 -2.37 -15.22 -2.56
N THR A 87 -2.77 -15.67 -3.75
CA THR A 87 -1.85 -16.09 -4.81
C THR A 87 -0.96 -14.97 -5.33
N LYS A 88 -1.43 -13.72 -5.24
CA LYS A 88 -0.70 -12.53 -5.72
C LYS A 88 0.11 -11.86 -4.62
N GLY A 89 -0.38 -11.88 -3.38
CA GLY A 89 0.31 -11.30 -2.23
C GLY A 89 1.37 -12.20 -1.58
N GLN A 90 1.42 -13.50 -1.91
CA GLN A 90 2.27 -14.49 -1.23
C GLN A 90 3.77 -14.18 -1.34
N GLU A 91 4.22 -13.58 -2.44
CA GLU A 91 5.63 -13.22 -2.64
C GLU A 91 5.98 -11.86 -2.01
N LEU A 92 5.03 -10.92 -2.01
CA LEU A 92 5.25 -9.55 -1.52
C LEU A 92 5.20 -9.44 0.01
N VAL A 93 4.34 -10.21 0.67
CA VAL A 93 4.17 -10.14 2.13
C VAL A 93 5.46 -10.50 2.90
N PRO A 94 6.14 -11.63 2.61
CA PRO A 94 7.39 -11.94 3.31
C PRO A 94 8.49 -10.90 3.07
N ARG A 95 8.56 -10.32 1.87
CA ARG A 95 9.52 -9.24 1.53
C ARG A 95 9.28 -8.00 2.40
N VAL A 96 8.07 -7.45 2.38
CA VAL A 96 7.76 -6.22 3.12
C VAL A 96 7.88 -6.43 4.63
N LEU A 97 7.50 -7.61 5.13
CA LEU A 97 7.63 -7.92 6.54
C LEU A 97 9.08 -8.03 6.97
N LYS A 98 9.95 -8.63 6.15
CA LYS A 98 11.39 -8.70 6.42
C LYS A 98 11.99 -7.29 6.52
N TRP A 99 11.75 -6.44 5.52
CA TRP A 99 12.23 -5.06 5.54
C TRP A 99 11.70 -4.27 6.74
N ALA A 100 10.39 -4.38 7.03
CA ALA A 100 9.76 -3.70 8.14
C ALA A 100 10.18 -4.25 9.53
N THR A 101 10.83 -5.41 9.62
CA THR A 101 11.29 -5.97 10.90
C THR A 101 12.80 -5.84 11.10
N GLU A 102 13.58 -6.06 10.05
CA GLU A 102 15.04 -6.12 10.10
C GLU A 102 15.72 -4.82 9.68
N GLU A 103 15.13 -4.06 8.75
CA GLU A 103 15.80 -2.94 8.08
C GLU A 103 15.26 -1.56 8.48
N THR A 104 14.16 -1.49 9.24
CA THR A 104 13.63 -0.21 9.72
C THR A 104 14.14 0.17 11.11
N ASP A 105 14.47 1.45 11.29
CA ASP A 105 14.76 2.05 12.60
C ASP A 105 13.50 2.53 13.34
N ASN A 106 12.33 2.47 12.69
CA ASN A 106 11.08 2.93 13.30
C ASN A 106 10.43 1.82 14.15
N PRO A 107 10.29 2.03 15.49
CA PRO A 107 9.73 1.02 16.37
C PRO A 107 8.24 0.72 16.10
N ASP A 108 7.44 1.72 15.70
CA ASP A 108 6.01 1.54 15.40
C ASP A 108 5.81 0.67 14.15
N LEU A 109 6.60 0.94 13.10
CA LEU A 109 6.58 0.12 11.88
C LEU A 109 6.98 -1.33 12.18
N ARG A 110 8.03 -1.52 12.99
CA ARG A 110 8.51 -2.83 13.41
C ARG A 110 7.48 -3.61 14.23
N ASP A 111 6.89 -2.97 15.23
CA ASP A 111 5.86 -3.59 16.08
C ASP A 111 4.65 -4.01 15.25
N ARG A 112 4.22 -3.15 14.32
CA ARG A 112 3.10 -3.46 13.43
C ARG A 112 3.41 -4.60 12.46
N ALA A 113 4.63 -4.68 11.95
CA ALA A 113 5.08 -5.80 11.12
C ALA A 113 5.07 -7.12 11.91
N TYR A 114 5.53 -7.13 13.16
CA TYR A 114 5.44 -8.31 14.02
C TYR A 114 4.00 -8.71 14.35
N MET A 115 3.06 -7.75 14.48
CA MET A 115 1.64 -8.07 14.61
C MET A 115 1.11 -8.78 13.37
N TYR A 116 1.45 -8.30 12.18
CA TYR A 116 1.03 -8.94 10.93
C TYR A 116 1.68 -10.30 10.69
N TRP A 117 2.92 -10.52 11.15
CA TRP A 117 3.59 -11.83 11.06
C TRP A 117 2.87 -12.95 11.84
N ARG A 118 2.12 -12.58 12.88
CA ARG A 118 1.47 -13.52 13.81
C ARG A 118 0.00 -13.80 13.48
N LEU A 119 -0.58 -13.07 12.53
CA LEU A 119 -1.96 -13.24 12.04
C LEU A 119 -2.02 -14.37 11.01
#